data_AF-A0A1H5NGU1-F1
#
_entry.id   AF-A0A1H5NGU1-F1
#
_cell.length_a   1.000
_cell.length_b   1.000
_cell.length_c   1.000
_cell.angle_alpha   90.00
_cell.angle_beta   90.00
_cell.angle_gamma   90.00
#
_symmetry.space_group_name_H-M   'P 1'
#
loop_
_entity.id
_entity.type
_entity.pdbx_description
1 polymer ?
#
loop_
_entity_poly.entity_id
_entity_poly.type
_entity_poly.pdbx_seq_one_letter_code
_entity_poly.pdbx_strand_id
1 'polypeptide(L)'
;MMILKKIILSVAFIGFPVLALAEAPILKSMEEFESDSQKICYSDWNKRGETNQRMYDFCMKEKMSGYEKLKSLHQYANKDFYSKVSYPYCFNLWTKRGVSDAQMMAHCLDQEIEGVKDILYYQEKYGKDSVNEITNLALAKFKCWHMAAYEVKRHFES
;
A
#
# COMPACT_ATOMS: atom_id res chain seq x y z
N MET A 1 34.17 53.20 -38.15
CA MET A 1 33.66 52.75 -36.84
C MET A 1 32.55 51.72 -37.10
N MET A 2 32.89 50.43 -37.14
CA MET A 2 31.95 49.34 -37.52
C MET A 2 31.29 48.76 -36.26
N ILE A 3 29.96 48.82 -36.20
CA ILE A 3 29.14 48.30 -35.09
C ILE A 3 28.77 46.85 -35.42
N LEU A 4 29.41 45.91 -34.72
CA LEU A 4 29.16 44.47 -34.84
C LEU A 4 27.90 44.09 -34.05
N LYS A 5 26.78 43.83 -34.74
CA LYS A 5 25.53 43.35 -34.13
C LYS A 5 25.69 41.89 -33.71
N LYS A 6 25.67 41.62 -32.40
CA LYS A 6 25.60 40.26 -31.83
C LYS A 6 24.18 39.72 -31.96
N ILE A 7 24.01 38.67 -32.76
CA ILE A 7 22.77 37.90 -32.88
C ILE A 7 22.77 36.87 -31.72
N ILE A 8 21.85 37.04 -30.78
CA ILE A 8 21.63 36.08 -29.68
C ILE A 8 20.64 35.04 -30.20
N LEU A 9 21.13 33.82 -30.42
CA LEU A 9 20.35 32.67 -30.87
C LEU A 9 19.73 31.99 -29.64
N SER A 10 18.45 32.28 -29.36
CA SER A 10 17.70 31.63 -28.28
C SER A 10 17.27 30.23 -28.70
N VAL A 11 17.95 29.20 -28.17
CA VAL A 11 17.59 27.79 -28.35
C VAL A 11 16.37 27.48 -27.48
N ALA A 12 15.21 27.27 -28.09
CA ALA A 12 14.02 26.79 -27.42
C ALA A 12 14.18 25.31 -27.04
N PHE A 13 14.40 25.04 -25.75
CA PHE A 13 14.35 23.69 -25.19
C PHE A 13 12.87 23.22 -25.19
N ILE A 14 12.49 22.45 -26.20
CA ILE A 14 11.22 21.74 -26.23
C ILE A 14 11.35 20.56 -25.26
N GLY A 15 10.95 20.80 -24.00
CA GLY A 15 10.86 19.74 -23.00
C GLY A 15 9.74 18.78 -23.38
N PHE A 16 10.09 17.58 -23.86
CA PHE A 16 9.13 16.49 -23.96
C PHE A 16 8.67 16.10 -22.55
N PRO A 17 7.37 16.13 -22.24
CA PRO A 17 6.88 15.63 -20.96
C PRO A 17 7.15 14.13 -20.91
N VAL A 18 8.05 13.70 -20.03
CA VAL A 18 8.22 12.29 -19.68
C VAL A 18 6.93 11.87 -18.99
N LEU A 19 6.08 11.13 -19.72
CA LEU A 19 4.94 10.44 -19.13
C LEU A 19 5.50 9.35 -18.20
N ALA A 20 5.60 9.66 -16.91
CA ALA A 20 5.89 8.68 -15.88
C ALA A 20 4.68 7.73 -15.78
N LEU A 21 4.78 6.55 -16.39
CA LEU A 21 3.89 5.45 -16.05
C LEU A 21 4.16 5.09 -14.58
N ALA A 22 3.13 5.22 -13.74
CA ALA A 22 3.20 4.73 -12.37
C ALA A 22 3.41 3.21 -12.42
N GLU A 23 4.63 2.78 -12.08
CA GLU A 23 4.97 1.36 -12.06
C GLU A 23 4.18 0.68 -10.95
N ALA A 24 3.57 -0.47 -11.26
CA ALA A 24 2.82 -1.23 -10.27
C ALA A 24 3.75 -1.62 -9.12
N PRO A 25 3.27 -1.65 -7.86
CA PRO A 25 4.09 -2.11 -6.75
C PRO A 25 4.60 -3.51 -7.04
N ILE A 26 5.88 -3.75 -6.77
CA ILE A 26 6.49 -5.07 -6.91
C ILE A 26 6.33 -5.81 -5.58
N LEU A 27 5.72 -6.99 -5.65
CA LEU A 27 5.66 -7.92 -4.53
C LEU A 27 7.03 -8.57 -4.33
N LYS A 28 7.51 -8.62 -3.07
CA LYS A 28 8.69 -9.43 -2.70
C LYS A 28 8.50 -10.89 -3.14
N SER A 29 9.61 -11.55 -3.47
CA SER A 29 9.57 -12.97 -3.85
C SER A 29 9.14 -13.86 -2.67
N MET A 30 8.79 -15.11 -2.97
CA MET A 30 8.45 -16.09 -1.95
C MET A 30 9.61 -16.31 -0.98
N GLU A 31 10.84 -16.38 -1.50
CA GLU A 31 12.07 -16.60 -0.73
C GLU A 31 12.38 -15.42 0.18
N GLU A 32 12.15 -14.18 -0.28
CA GLU A 32 12.32 -12.98 0.55
C GLU A 32 11.33 -12.97 1.72
N PHE A 33 10.05 -13.28 1.47
CA PHE A 33 9.06 -13.37 2.53
C PHE A 33 9.28 -14.55 3.46
N GLU A 34 9.74 -15.69 2.96
CA GLU A 34 10.11 -16.83 3.78
C GLU A 34 11.27 -16.44 4.73
N SER A 35 12.30 -15.78 4.21
CA SER A 35 13.42 -15.29 5.03
C SER A 35 12.95 -14.31 6.12
N ASP A 36 12.06 -13.38 5.79
CA ASP A 36 11.49 -12.45 6.77
C ASP A 36 10.62 -13.17 7.81
N SER A 37 9.84 -14.16 7.38
CA SER A 37 9.01 -14.99 8.26
C SER A 37 9.85 -15.79 9.25
N GLN A 38 10.97 -16.37 8.81
CA GLN A 38 11.91 -17.06 9.68
C GLN A 38 12.44 -16.13 10.77
N LYS A 39 12.83 -14.89 10.43
CA LYS A 39 13.29 -13.89 11.41
C LYS A 39 12.21 -13.55 12.44
N ILE A 40 10.97 -13.33 11.99
CA ILE A 40 9.83 -13.03 12.86
C ILE A 40 9.55 -14.22 13.79
N CYS A 41 9.34 -15.40 13.23
CA CYS A 41 8.98 -16.60 13.99
C CYS A 41 10.08 -17.04 14.96
N TYR A 42 11.35 -16.90 14.55
CA TYR A 42 12.47 -17.14 15.47
C TYR A 42 12.45 -16.13 16.61
N SER A 43 12.30 -14.84 16.33
CA SER A 43 12.24 -13.81 17.38
C SER A 43 11.09 -14.03 18.38
N ASP A 44 9.93 -14.47 17.90
CA ASP A 44 8.74 -14.64 18.74
C ASP A 44 8.80 -15.92 19.61
N TRP A 45 9.41 -16.99 19.08
CA TRP A 45 9.38 -18.33 19.69
C TRP A 45 10.73 -18.85 20.20
N ASN A 46 11.81 -18.10 20.01
CA ASN A 46 13.09 -18.36 20.65
C ASN A 46 13.18 -17.61 21.98
N LYS A 47 13.17 -18.33 23.09
CA LYS A 47 13.29 -17.77 24.44
C LYS A 47 14.58 -18.25 25.07
N ARG A 48 15.49 -17.31 25.37
CA ARG A 48 16.80 -17.59 26.02
C ARG A 48 17.66 -18.61 25.25
N GLY A 49 17.54 -18.65 23.92
CA GLY A 49 18.28 -19.60 23.06
C GLY A 49 17.58 -20.95 22.88
N GLU A 50 16.46 -21.19 23.54
CA GLU A 50 15.62 -22.36 23.31
C GLU A 50 14.43 -21.99 22.42
N THR A 51 14.39 -22.59 21.23
CA THR A 51 13.28 -22.40 20.29
C THR A 51 12.18 -23.41 20.57
N ASN A 52 10.96 -22.94 20.80
CA ASN A 52 9.79 -23.83 20.83
C ASN A 52 9.45 -24.24 19.39
N GLN A 53 9.98 -25.39 18.96
CA GLN A 53 9.87 -25.84 17.57
C GLN A 53 8.42 -25.94 17.08
N ARG A 54 7.51 -26.47 17.91
CA ARG A 54 6.08 -26.57 17.54
C ARG A 54 5.47 -25.20 17.25
N MET A 55 5.78 -24.21 18.08
CA MET A 55 5.24 -22.87 17.89
C MET A 55 5.92 -22.11 16.75
N TYR A 56 7.21 -22.36 16.53
CA TYR A 56 7.94 -21.87 15.37
C TYR A 56 7.32 -22.40 14.07
N ASP A 57 7.08 -23.71 13.96
CA ASP A 57 6.48 -24.34 12.78
C ASP A 57 5.07 -23.82 12.51
N PHE A 58 4.27 -23.66 13.59
CA PHE A 58 2.95 -23.06 13.50
C PHE A 58 3.03 -21.61 12.98
N CYS A 59 3.94 -20.81 13.52
CA CYS A 59 4.16 -19.44 13.05
C CYS A 59 4.57 -19.41 11.57
N MET A 60 5.53 -20.23 11.15
CA MET A 60 5.97 -20.29 9.75
C MET A 60 4.81 -20.61 8.81
N LYS A 61 3.97 -21.59 9.18
CA LYS A 61 2.78 -21.95 8.41
C LYS A 61 1.82 -20.76 8.25
N GLU A 62 1.53 -20.05 9.34
CA GLU A 62 0.66 -18.87 9.33
C GLU A 62 1.22 -17.74 8.47
N LYS A 63 2.54 -17.47 8.58
CA LYS A 63 3.20 -16.43 7.77
C LYS A 63 3.17 -16.75 6.28
N MET A 64 3.45 -18.00 5.90
CA MET A 64 3.41 -18.41 4.50
C MET A 64 1.99 -18.47 3.94
N SER A 65 0.99 -18.83 4.74
CA SER A 65 -0.42 -18.64 4.35
C SER A 65 -0.76 -17.17 4.08
N GLY A 66 -0.15 -16.26 4.85
CA GLY A 66 -0.22 -14.82 4.62
C GLY A 66 0.30 -14.40 3.24
N TYR A 67 1.45 -14.96 2.82
CA TYR A 67 2.02 -14.70 1.50
C TYR A 67 1.10 -15.15 0.36
N GLU A 68 0.51 -16.34 0.43
CA GLU A 68 -0.45 -16.80 -0.59
C GLU A 68 -1.67 -15.89 -0.68
N LYS A 69 -2.19 -15.43 0.46
CA LYS A 69 -3.27 -14.42 0.47
C LYS A 69 -2.79 -13.11 -0.17
N LEU A 70 -1.63 -12.61 0.21
CA LEU A 70 -1.05 -11.36 -0.32
C LEU A 70 -0.89 -11.42 -1.85
N LYS A 71 -0.39 -12.54 -2.38
CA LYS A 71 -0.27 -12.81 -3.82
C LYS A 71 -1.62 -12.73 -4.53
N SER A 72 -2.67 -13.31 -3.96
CA SER A 72 -4.02 -13.23 -4.53
C SER A 72 -4.58 -11.81 -4.50
N LEU A 73 -4.31 -11.03 -3.46
CA LEU A 73 -4.70 -9.62 -3.37
C LEU A 73 -3.90 -8.73 -4.34
N HIS A 74 -2.73 -9.18 -4.78
CA HIS A 74 -1.90 -8.45 -5.75
C HIS A 74 -2.50 -8.38 -7.16
N GLN A 75 -3.60 -9.09 -7.42
CA GLN A 75 -4.40 -8.90 -8.65
C GLN A 75 -4.90 -7.45 -8.82
N TYR A 76 -4.99 -6.69 -7.72
CA TYR A 76 -5.37 -5.27 -7.72
C TYR A 76 -4.18 -4.32 -7.96
N ALA A 77 -2.96 -4.80 -8.21
CA ALA A 77 -1.75 -3.97 -8.32
C ALA A 77 -1.83 -2.88 -9.40
N ASN A 78 -2.70 -3.02 -10.41
CA ASN A 78 -2.94 -2.01 -11.44
C ASN A 78 -4.04 -0.99 -11.08
N LYS A 79 -4.67 -1.10 -9.91
CA LYS A 79 -5.72 -0.19 -9.45
C LYS A 79 -5.11 0.93 -8.62
N ASP A 80 -5.48 2.16 -8.92
CA ASP A 80 -4.96 3.35 -8.23
C ASP A 80 -5.15 3.33 -6.71
N PHE A 81 -6.31 2.87 -6.24
CA PHE A 81 -6.56 2.75 -4.79
C PHE A 81 -5.52 1.84 -4.12
N TYR A 82 -5.12 0.77 -4.82
CA TYR A 82 -4.20 -0.24 -4.31
C TYR A 82 -2.74 0.23 -4.45
N SER A 83 -2.32 0.61 -5.66
CA SER A 83 -0.93 0.92 -5.96
C SER A 83 -0.45 2.22 -5.33
N LYS A 84 -1.32 3.23 -5.24
CA LYS A 84 -0.96 4.57 -4.74
C LYS A 84 -1.24 4.76 -3.26
N VAL A 85 -2.14 3.97 -2.67
CA VAL A 85 -2.58 4.17 -1.27
C VAL A 85 -2.42 2.89 -0.45
N SER A 86 -3.22 1.86 -0.71
CA SER A 86 -3.33 0.70 0.19
C SER A 86 -2.05 -0.10 0.32
N TYR A 87 -1.38 -0.43 -0.79
CA TYR A 87 -0.14 -1.21 -0.74
C TYR A 87 0.99 -0.44 -0.07
N PRO A 88 1.32 0.82 -0.46
CA PRO A 88 2.31 1.60 0.26
C PRO A 88 2.00 1.76 1.75
N TYR A 89 0.73 2.02 2.11
CA TYR A 89 0.30 2.14 3.50
C TYR A 89 0.56 0.84 4.28
N CYS A 90 0.02 -0.29 3.80
CA CYS A 90 0.14 -1.58 4.49
C CYS A 90 1.58 -2.10 4.51
N PHE A 91 2.33 -1.94 3.42
CA PHE A 91 3.74 -2.31 3.35
C PHE A 91 4.55 -1.55 4.39
N ASN A 92 4.38 -0.22 4.49
CA ASN A 92 5.11 0.59 5.47
C ASN A 92 4.70 0.28 6.90
N LEU A 93 3.41 0.03 7.15
CA LEU A 93 2.90 -0.29 8.48
C LEU A 93 3.45 -1.64 9.01
N TRP A 94 3.59 -2.62 8.12
CA TRP A 94 3.95 -4.00 8.48
C TRP A 94 5.37 -4.40 8.02
N THR A 95 6.19 -3.43 7.65
CA THR A 95 7.62 -3.62 7.41
C THR A 95 8.42 -2.87 8.46
N LYS A 96 9.18 -3.61 9.28
CA LYS A 96 10.01 -3.04 10.35
C LYS A 96 11.47 -3.43 10.11
N ARG A 97 12.34 -2.43 9.96
CA ARG A 97 13.79 -2.64 9.73
C ARG A 97 14.07 -3.60 8.56
N GLY A 98 13.31 -3.45 7.47
CA GLY A 98 13.42 -4.29 6.27
C GLY A 98 12.72 -5.64 6.34
N VAL A 99 12.24 -6.06 7.51
CA VAL A 99 11.51 -7.32 7.71
C VAL A 99 10.01 -7.07 7.54
N SER A 100 9.42 -7.69 6.52
CA SER A 100 8.00 -7.53 6.19
C SER A 100 7.17 -8.71 6.68
N ASP A 101 6.06 -8.43 7.36
CA ASP A 101 5.13 -9.46 7.82
C ASP A 101 4.02 -9.71 6.79
N ALA A 102 4.17 -10.75 5.97
CA ALA A 102 3.25 -11.07 4.89
C ALA A 102 1.79 -11.26 5.38
N GLN A 103 1.61 -11.91 6.53
CA GLN A 103 0.29 -12.18 7.10
C GLN A 103 -0.40 -10.87 7.50
N MET A 104 0.32 -9.99 8.18
CA MET A 104 -0.24 -8.71 8.61
C MET A 104 -0.45 -7.75 7.44
N MET A 105 0.43 -7.77 6.44
CA MET A 105 0.22 -7.05 5.18
C MET A 105 -1.05 -7.53 4.46
N ALA A 106 -1.25 -8.84 4.35
CA ALA A 106 -2.44 -9.41 3.72
C ALA A 106 -3.71 -9.03 4.47
N HIS A 107 -3.70 -9.08 5.81
CA HIS A 107 -4.83 -8.63 6.63
C HIS A 107 -5.14 -7.14 6.43
N CYS A 108 -4.12 -6.29 6.44
CA CYS A 108 -4.27 -4.84 6.22
C CYS A 108 -4.87 -4.54 4.84
N LEU A 109 -4.36 -5.17 3.78
CA LEU A 109 -4.87 -4.96 2.43
C LEU A 109 -6.30 -5.43 2.24
N ASP A 110 -6.70 -6.50 2.92
CA ASP A 110 -8.08 -6.98 2.96
C ASP A 110 -9.00 -5.90 3.54
N GLN A 111 -8.62 -5.29 4.67
CA GLN A 111 -9.37 -4.18 5.27
C GLN A 111 -9.44 -2.95 4.37
N GLU A 112 -8.36 -2.64 3.65
CA GLU A 112 -8.34 -1.55 2.69
C GLU A 112 -9.33 -1.79 1.52
N ILE A 113 -9.40 -3.02 1.02
CA ILE A 113 -10.34 -3.40 -0.05
C ILE A 113 -11.78 -3.32 0.45
N GLU A 114 -12.07 -3.80 1.67
CA GLU A 114 -13.40 -3.62 2.27
C GLU A 114 -13.74 -2.14 2.46
N GLY A 115 -12.80 -1.31 2.89
CA GLY A 115 -13.00 0.14 2.98
C GLY A 115 -13.38 0.79 1.64
N VAL A 116 -12.76 0.37 0.53
CA VAL A 116 -13.16 0.83 -0.81
C VAL A 116 -14.59 0.39 -1.14
N LYS A 117 -14.96 -0.85 -0.85
CA LYS A 117 -16.32 -1.36 -1.07
C LYS A 117 -17.35 -0.57 -0.26
N ASP A 118 -17.05 -0.28 0.99
CA ASP A 118 -17.91 0.53 1.86
C ASP A 118 -18.11 1.94 1.28
N ILE A 119 -17.04 2.58 0.80
CA ILE A 119 -17.15 3.90 0.15
C ILE A 119 -18.02 3.82 -1.11
N LEU A 120 -17.86 2.80 -1.95
CA LEU A 120 -18.70 2.61 -3.13
C LEU A 120 -20.18 2.43 -2.74
N TYR A 121 -20.45 1.62 -1.73
CA TYR A 121 -21.80 1.46 -1.16
C TYR A 121 -22.39 2.80 -0.71
N TYR A 122 -21.61 3.62 0.01
CA TYR A 122 -22.07 4.92 0.46
C TYR A 122 -22.28 5.91 -0.70
N GLN A 123 -21.44 5.88 -1.74
CA GLN A 123 -21.63 6.69 -2.96
C GLN A 123 -22.97 6.38 -3.65
N GLU A 124 -23.34 5.10 -3.73
CA GLU A 124 -24.63 4.68 -4.29
C GLU A 124 -25.81 5.15 -3.42
N LYS A 125 -25.65 5.14 -2.10
CA LYS A 125 -26.72 5.46 -1.14
C LYS A 125 -26.95 6.96 -0.93
N TYR A 126 -25.87 7.74 -0.80
CA TYR A 126 -25.93 9.16 -0.37
C TYR A 126 -25.44 10.15 -1.43
N GLY A 127 -25.08 9.65 -2.62
CA GLY A 127 -24.57 10.45 -3.72
C GLY A 127 -23.04 10.50 -3.74
N LYS A 128 -22.50 10.46 -4.95
CA LYS A 128 -21.05 10.36 -5.17
C LYS A 128 -20.27 11.58 -4.70
N ASP A 129 -20.81 12.78 -4.90
CA ASP A 129 -20.09 14.03 -4.64
C ASP A 129 -19.86 14.27 -3.14
N SER A 130 -20.91 14.11 -2.32
CA SER A 130 -20.86 14.26 -0.87
C SER A 130 -19.91 13.24 -0.22
N VAL A 131 -19.99 11.97 -0.65
CA VAL A 131 -19.14 10.90 -0.13
C VAL A 131 -17.67 11.10 -0.55
N ASN A 132 -17.44 11.55 -1.79
CA ASN A 132 -16.07 11.81 -2.27
C ASN A 132 -15.40 12.98 -1.53
N GLU A 133 -16.14 14.02 -1.17
CA GLU A 133 -15.59 15.11 -0.37
C GLU A 133 -15.01 14.60 0.96
N ILE A 134 -15.82 13.84 1.71
CA ILE A 134 -15.42 13.25 2.99
C ILE A 134 -14.27 12.26 2.81
N THR A 135 -14.37 11.40 1.79
CA THR A 135 -13.34 10.40 1.46
C THR A 135 -12.01 11.07 1.16
N ASN A 136 -12.00 12.13 0.34
CA ASN A 136 -10.79 12.84 -0.04
C ASN A 136 -10.13 13.52 1.18
N LEU A 137 -10.92 14.13 2.05
CA LEU A 137 -10.43 14.70 3.31
C LEU A 137 -9.83 13.63 4.22
N ALA A 138 -10.51 12.48 4.35
CA ALA A 138 -10.05 11.38 5.19
C ALA A 138 -8.78 10.73 4.61
N LEU A 139 -8.70 10.49 3.30
CA LEU A 139 -7.49 9.98 2.64
C LEU A 139 -6.33 10.98 2.75
N ALA A 140 -6.59 12.28 2.67
CA ALA A 140 -5.57 13.30 2.87
C ALA A 140 -4.95 13.21 4.29
N LYS A 141 -5.77 12.92 5.30
CA LYS A 141 -5.39 12.83 6.71
C LYS A 141 -4.76 11.48 7.09
N PHE A 142 -5.44 10.37 6.77
CA PHE A 142 -5.11 9.03 7.29
C PHE A 142 -4.34 8.15 6.31
N LYS A 143 -4.37 8.47 5.01
CA LYS A 143 -3.68 7.71 3.95
C LYS A 143 -4.10 6.23 3.85
N CYS A 144 -5.32 5.89 4.28
CA CYS A 144 -5.86 4.53 4.20
C CYS A 144 -7.38 4.54 4.01
N TRP A 145 -7.88 3.56 3.26
CA TRP A 145 -9.28 3.48 2.82
C TRP A 145 -10.22 3.00 3.90
N HIS A 146 -9.82 2.08 4.79
CA HIS A 146 -10.70 1.64 5.88
C HIS A 146 -11.05 2.78 6.85
N MET A 147 -10.10 3.68 7.14
CA MET A 147 -10.37 4.89 7.93
C MET A 147 -11.20 5.92 7.16
N ALA A 148 -11.03 6.02 5.84
CA ALA A 148 -11.89 6.88 5.03
C ALA A 148 -13.35 6.38 5.04
N ALA A 149 -13.56 5.06 4.92
CA ALA A 149 -14.88 4.45 5.05
C ALA A 149 -15.49 4.69 6.45
N TYR A 150 -14.69 4.56 7.51
CA TYR A 150 -15.12 4.89 8.87
C TYR A 150 -15.62 6.34 9.00
N GLU A 151 -14.91 7.32 8.44
CA GLU A 151 -15.32 8.72 8.48
C GLU A 151 -16.61 8.98 7.68
N VAL A 152 -16.78 8.34 6.52
CA VAL A 152 -18.02 8.42 5.73
C VAL A 152 -19.19 7.85 6.52
N LYS A 153 -19.04 6.64 7.09
CA LYS A 153 -20.06 6.01 7.94
C LYS A 153 -20.45 6.91 9.11
N ARG A 154 -19.45 7.44 9.81
CA ARG A 154 -19.64 8.35 10.95
C ARG A 154 -20.40 9.61 10.56
N HIS A 155 -20.23 10.13 9.35
CA HIS A 155 -20.94 11.32 8.90
C HIS A 155 -22.43 11.06 8.62
N PHE A 156 -22.79 9.91 8.04
CA PHE A 156 -24.16 9.63 7.60
C PHE A 156 -24.99 8.78 8.58
N GLU A 157 -24.36 8.07 9.51
CA GLU A 157 -25.02 7.11 10.41
C GLU A 157 -24.84 7.40 11.91
N SER A 158 -24.18 8.50 12.30
CA SER A 158 -24.08 8.95 13.70
C SER A 158 -25.05 10.09 14.01
#